data_AF-A0A2N1MRK0-F1
#
_entry.id   AF-A0A2N1MRK0-F1
#
_cell.length_a   1.000
_cell.length_b   1.000
_cell.length_c   1.000
_cell.angle_alpha   90.00
_cell.angle_beta   90.00
_cell.angle_gamma   90.00
#
_symmetry.space_group_name_H-M   'P 1'
#
loop_
_entity.id
_entity.type
_entity.pdbx_description
1 polymer ?
#
loop_
_entity_poly.entity_id
_entity_poly.type
_entity_poly.pdbx_seq_one_letter_code
_entity_poly.pdbx_strand_id
1 'polypeptide(L)'
;MPFILSRYLKATHFKDDFAKTIKRNFELTNLRQVKAIITKTWSLFAKFCAKAFASEFYKADYQELDHLVVKLIKILNKVYPDIISNLPNVPVLRYLPLIAITYGTLQNVSVSLKEMMHGQDPEQY
;
A
#
# COMPACT_ATOMS: atom_id res chain seq x y z
N MET A 1 -11.43 -8.96 5.09
CA MET A 1 -11.34 -7.49 4.89
C MET A 1 -12.34 -6.92 3.87
N PRO A 2 -12.46 -7.42 2.62
CA PRO A 2 -13.30 -6.77 1.59
C PRO A 2 -14.78 -6.65 1.96
N PHE A 3 -15.33 -7.68 2.61
CA PHE A 3 -16.73 -7.75 3.01
C PHE A 3 -17.11 -6.73 4.09
N ILE A 4 -16.23 -6.51 5.08
CA ILE A 4 -16.49 -5.55 6.15
C ILE A 4 -16.50 -4.14 5.56
N LEU A 5 -15.47 -3.78 4.79
CA LEU A 5 -15.39 -2.47 4.15
C LEU A 5 -16.55 -2.24 3.18
N SER A 6 -16.92 -3.23 2.37
CA SER A 6 -18.06 -3.08 1.45
C SER A 6 -19.39 -2.92 2.18
N ARG A 7 -19.56 -3.48 3.37
CA ARG A 7 -20.78 -3.36 4.18
C ARG A 7 -20.88 -1.99 4.87
N TYR A 8 -19.79 -1.50 5.46
CA TYR A 8 -19.81 -0.28 6.27
C TYR A 8 -19.62 1.02 5.47
N LEU A 9 -18.89 0.97 4.35
CA LEU A 9 -18.62 2.14 3.54
C LEU A 9 -19.85 2.50 2.70
N LYS A 10 -20.47 3.65 2.94
CA LYS A 10 -21.55 4.18 2.09
C LYS A 10 -20.99 5.26 1.17
N ALA A 11 -21.59 5.40 -0.01
CA ALA A 11 -21.19 6.44 -0.97
C ALA A 11 -21.29 7.85 -0.38
N THR A 12 -22.21 8.06 0.55
CA THR A 12 -22.43 9.32 1.27
C THR A 12 -21.35 9.64 2.31
N HIS A 13 -20.44 8.70 2.63
CA HIS A 13 -19.35 8.93 3.58
C HIS A 13 -18.13 9.60 2.95
N PHE A 14 -18.06 9.65 1.62
CA PHE A 14 -16.94 10.30 0.94
C PHE A 14 -17.18 11.80 0.85
N LYS A 15 -16.12 12.58 1.13
CA LYS A 15 -16.12 14.01 0.76
C LYS A 15 -16.27 14.13 -0.76
N ASP A 16 -17.07 15.09 -1.20
CA ASP A 16 -17.38 15.27 -2.63
C ASP A 16 -16.13 15.46 -3.48
N ASP A 17 -15.19 16.30 -3.04
CA ASP A 17 -13.96 16.57 -3.80
C ASP A 17 -13.07 15.34 -3.90
N PHE A 18 -12.99 14.55 -2.82
CA PHE A 18 -12.27 13.28 -2.82
C PHE A 18 -12.90 12.29 -3.82
N ALA A 19 -14.23 12.17 -3.81
CA ALA A 19 -14.94 11.29 -4.74
C ALA A 19 -14.79 11.75 -6.20
N LYS A 20 -14.85 13.06 -6.47
CA LYS A 20 -14.63 13.65 -7.80
C LYS A 20 -13.23 13.36 -8.31
N THR A 21 -12.20 13.52 -7.47
CA THR A 21 -10.80 13.21 -7.83
C THR A 21 -10.65 11.74 -8.24
N ILE A 22 -11.20 10.80 -7.45
CA ILE A 22 -11.14 9.37 -7.81
C ILE A 22 -11.91 9.10 -9.09
N LYS A 23 -13.10 9.67 -9.27
CA LYS A 23 -13.86 9.51 -10.51
C LYS A 23 -13.06 9.97 -11.71
N ARG A 24 -12.37 11.11 -11.63
CA ARG A 24 -11.53 11.62 -12.71
C ARG A 24 -10.35 10.69 -12.98
N ASN A 25 -9.61 10.29 -11.95
CA ASN A 25 -8.36 9.53 -12.08
C ASN A 25 -8.56 8.07 -12.57
N PHE A 26 -9.78 7.55 -12.41
CA PHE A 26 -10.18 6.21 -12.83
C PHE A 26 -11.28 6.19 -13.90
N GLU A 27 -11.66 7.37 -14.44
CA GLU A 27 -12.70 7.51 -15.49
C GLU A 27 -14.04 6.85 -15.11
N LEU A 28 -14.48 7.08 -13.87
CA LEU A 28 -15.67 6.43 -13.30
C LEU A 28 -16.94 7.28 -13.49
N THR A 29 -18.06 6.61 -13.68
CA THR A 29 -19.35 7.27 -13.93
C THR A 29 -20.11 7.56 -12.64
N ASN A 30 -20.03 6.68 -11.63
CA ASN A 30 -20.88 6.77 -10.43
C ASN A 30 -20.12 6.51 -9.11
N LEU A 31 -20.73 6.93 -7.99
CA LEU A 31 -20.15 6.78 -6.64
C LEU A 31 -20.05 5.33 -6.16
N ARG A 32 -20.85 4.41 -6.71
CA ARG A 32 -20.73 2.97 -6.39
C ARG A 32 -19.39 2.42 -6.89
N GLN A 33 -18.91 2.86 -8.05
CA GLN A 33 -17.59 2.50 -8.57
C GLN A 33 -16.47 3.09 -7.70
N VAL A 34 -16.62 4.33 -7.21
CA VAL A 34 -15.67 4.93 -6.25
C VAL A 34 -15.54 4.06 -5.00
N LYS A 35 -16.68 3.65 -4.42
CA LYS A 35 -16.70 2.71 -3.28
C LYS A 35 -15.97 1.39 -3.60
N ALA A 36 -16.17 0.84 -4.79
CA ALA A 36 -15.50 -0.39 -5.21
C ALA A 36 -13.98 -0.21 -5.32
N ILE A 37 -13.51 0.92 -5.87
CA ILE A 37 -12.09 1.27 -5.92
C ILE A 37 -11.50 1.36 -4.51
N ILE A 38 -12.15 2.10 -3.59
CA ILE A 38 -11.66 2.21 -2.21
C ILE A 38 -11.60 0.85 -1.52
N THR A 39 -12.63 0.02 -1.68
CA THR A 39 -12.66 -1.34 -1.12
C THR A 39 -11.52 -2.19 -1.68
N LYS A 40 -11.25 -2.09 -2.99
CA LYS A 40 -10.15 -2.78 -3.66
C LYS A 40 -8.79 -2.29 -3.17
N THR A 41 -8.59 -0.98 -3.00
CA THR A 41 -7.36 -0.38 -2.48
C THR A 41 -7.04 -0.91 -1.09
N TRP A 42 -7.99 -0.85 -0.16
CA TRP A 42 -7.78 -1.36 1.19
C TRP A 42 -7.63 -2.88 1.25
N SER A 43 -8.33 -3.62 0.39
CA SER A 43 -8.09 -5.06 0.26
C SER A 43 -6.69 -5.37 -0.22
N LEU A 44 -6.15 -4.59 -1.16
CA LEU A 44 -4.79 -4.76 -1.66
C LEU A 44 -3.77 -4.41 -0.57
N PHE A 45 -3.98 -3.31 0.15
CA PHE A 45 -3.15 -2.92 1.28
C PHE A 45 -3.11 -4.00 2.36
N ALA A 46 -4.26 -4.58 2.72
CA ALA A 46 -4.32 -5.66 3.70
C ALA A 46 -3.54 -6.91 3.26
N LYS A 47 -3.63 -7.29 1.97
CA LYS A 47 -2.84 -8.40 1.40
C LYS A 47 -1.35 -8.10 1.45
N PHE A 48 -0.96 -6.88 1.08
CA PHE A 48 0.41 -6.42 1.20
C PHE A 48 0.90 -6.51 2.64
N CYS A 49 0.18 -5.98 3.62
CA CYS A 49 0.57 -6.07 5.03
C CYS A 49 0.71 -7.52 5.50
N ALA A 50 -0.24 -8.40 5.15
CA ALA A 50 -0.16 -9.80 5.52
C ALA A 50 1.11 -10.49 4.99
N LYS A 51 1.55 -10.14 3.78
CA LYS A 51 2.81 -10.64 3.22
C LYS A 51 4.02 -9.95 3.81
N ALA A 52 4.00 -8.64 3.95
CA ALA A 52 5.10 -7.87 4.51
C ALA A 52 5.41 -8.28 5.95
N PHE A 53 4.41 -8.66 6.73
CA PHE A 53 4.57 -9.12 8.11
C PHE A 53 4.53 -10.65 8.26
N ALA A 54 4.70 -11.41 7.18
CA ALA A 54 4.84 -12.86 7.30
C ALA A 54 6.17 -13.21 8.00
N SER A 55 6.12 -14.22 8.87
CA SER A 55 7.27 -14.69 9.65
C SER A 55 8.25 -15.52 8.81
N GLU A 56 7.80 -16.04 7.67
CA GLU A 56 8.58 -16.87 6.77
C GLU A 56 8.25 -16.52 5.31
N PHE A 57 9.25 -16.60 4.45
CA PHE A 57 9.11 -16.39 3.01
C PHE A 57 9.68 -17.59 2.27
N TYR A 58 8.94 -18.06 1.27
CA TYR A 58 9.43 -18.98 0.26
C TYR A 58 9.74 -18.24 -1.05
N LYS A 59 10.40 -18.91 -2.00
CA LYS A 59 10.85 -18.29 -3.25
C LYS A 59 9.74 -17.54 -4.01
N ALA A 60 8.52 -18.06 -3.99
CA ALA A 60 7.37 -17.43 -4.64
C ALA A 60 6.86 -16.18 -3.89
N ASP A 61 7.06 -16.09 -2.57
CA ASP A 61 6.57 -14.97 -1.75
C ASP A 61 7.29 -13.67 -2.08
N TYR A 62 8.58 -13.71 -2.43
CA TYR A 62 9.31 -12.51 -2.87
C TYR A 62 8.72 -11.93 -4.16
N GLN A 63 8.36 -12.79 -5.12
CA GLN A 63 7.71 -12.38 -6.37
C GLN A 63 6.30 -11.85 -6.10
N GLU A 64 5.56 -12.48 -5.19
CA GLU A 64 4.23 -12.00 -4.79
C GLU A 64 4.31 -10.63 -4.11
N LEU A 65 5.27 -10.43 -3.21
CA LEU A 65 5.51 -9.17 -2.51
C LEU A 65 5.82 -8.05 -3.50
N ASP A 66 6.71 -8.29 -4.48
CA ASP A 66 7.02 -7.32 -5.54
C ASP A 66 5.77 -6.93 -6.33
N HIS A 67 4.98 -7.91 -6.78
CA HIS A 67 3.72 -7.65 -7.48
C HIS A 67 2.71 -6.87 -6.63
N LEU A 68 2.63 -7.16 -5.33
CA LEU A 68 1.75 -6.44 -4.41
C LEU A 68 2.20 -4.99 -4.23
N VAL A 69 3.50 -4.74 -4.07
CA VAL A 69 4.07 -3.40 -3.95
C VAL A 69 3.79 -2.57 -5.20
N VAL A 70 4.08 -3.10 -6.39
CA VAL A 70 3.85 -2.39 -7.66
C VAL A 70 2.37 -2.03 -7.83
N LYS A 71 1.47 -2.99 -7.57
CA LYS A 71 0.03 -2.75 -7.64
C LYS A 71 -0.43 -1.72 -6.61
N LEU A 72 0.13 -1.76 -5.39
CA LEU A 72 -0.24 -0.88 -4.29
C LEU A 72 0.17 0.56 -4.58
N ILE A 73 1.40 0.80 -5.01
CA ILE A 73 1.89 2.14 -5.38
C ILE A 73 1.03 2.70 -6.52
N LYS A 74 0.75 1.90 -7.56
CA LYS A 74 -0.06 2.33 -8.71
C LYS A 74 -1.47 2.74 -8.31
N ILE A 75 -2.13 1.98 -7.44
CA ILE A 75 -3.49 2.31 -7.01
C ILE A 75 -3.51 3.50 -6.04
N LEU A 76 -2.53 3.59 -5.13
CA LEU A 76 -2.42 4.70 -4.18
C LEU A 76 -2.15 6.02 -4.90
N ASN A 77 -1.28 6.04 -5.91
CA ASN A 77 -1.04 7.24 -6.73
C ASN A 77 -2.31 7.79 -7.38
N LYS A 78 -3.26 6.92 -7.76
CA LYS A 78 -4.51 7.36 -8.37
C LYS A 78 -5.58 7.75 -7.36
N VAL A 79 -5.59 7.14 -6.17
CA VAL A 79 -6.58 7.42 -5.12
C VAL A 79 -6.17 8.61 -4.25
N TYR A 80 -4.87 8.75 -3.96
CA TYR A 80 -4.31 9.74 -3.05
C TYR A 80 -3.09 10.46 -3.67
N PRO A 81 -3.22 11.09 -4.86
CA PRO A 81 -2.09 11.65 -5.60
C PRO A 81 -1.28 12.66 -4.75
N ASP A 82 -1.96 13.57 -4.06
CA ASP A 82 -1.31 14.64 -3.28
C ASP A 82 -0.60 14.11 -2.04
N ILE A 83 -1.15 13.09 -1.39
CA ILE A 83 -0.53 12.48 -0.21
C ILE A 83 0.70 11.70 -0.64
N ILE A 84 0.57 10.84 -1.65
CA ILE A 84 1.66 9.97 -2.05
C ILE A 84 2.84 10.75 -2.64
N SER A 85 2.58 11.80 -3.42
CA SER A 85 3.65 12.63 -4.00
C SER A 85 4.46 13.38 -2.94
N ASN A 86 3.88 13.63 -1.77
CA ASN A 86 4.51 14.40 -0.69
C ASN A 86 5.09 13.51 0.42
N LEU A 87 4.90 12.19 0.35
CA LEU A 87 5.44 11.27 1.36
C LEU A 87 6.81 10.72 0.92
N PRO A 88 7.92 11.12 1.56
CA PRO A 88 9.26 10.67 1.20
C PRO A 88 9.42 9.14 1.36
N ASN A 89 8.55 8.53 2.15
CA ASN A 89 8.61 7.11 2.50
C ASN A 89 7.88 6.21 1.48
N VAL A 90 7.08 6.75 0.56
CA VAL A 90 6.39 5.91 -0.43
C VAL A 90 7.34 5.32 -1.47
N PRO A 91 8.33 6.07 -2.00
CA PRO A 91 9.38 5.49 -2.83
C PRO A 91 10.11 4.33 -2.16
N VAL A 92 10.32 4.39 -0.84
CA VAL A 92 11.02 3.34 -0.06
C VAL A 92 10.30 1.99 -0.16
N LEU A 93 8.97 1.98 -0.31
CA LEU A 93 8.19 0.74 -0.44
C LEU A 93 8.67 -0.14 -1.60
N ARG A 94 9.23 0.45 -2.66
CA ARG A 94 9.77 -0.28 -3.83
C ARG A 94 10.97 -1.16 -3.50
N TYR A 95 11.71 -0.84 -2.44
CA TYR A 95 12.89 -1.59 -2.03
C TYR A 95 12.56 -2.74 -1.08
N LEU A 96 11.33 -2.82 -0.56
CA LEU A 96 10.93 -3.88 0.37
C LEU A 96 11.16 -5.30 -0.16
N PRO A 97 10.86 -5.64 -1.44
CA PRO A 97 11.17 -6.97 -1.96
C PRO A 97 12.66 -7.29 -1.92
N LEU A 98 13.52 -6.34 -2.27
CA LEU A 98 14.97 -6.50 -2.23
C LEU A 98 15.46 -6.72 -0.79
N ILE A 99 14.97 -5.91 0.14
CA ILE A 99 15.32 -6.05 1.56
C ILE A 99 14.86 -7.42 2.09
N ALA A 100 13.65 -7.86 1.74
CA ALA A 100 13.17 -9.19 2.14
C ALA A 100 14.07 -10.31 1.60
N ILE A 101 14.51 -10.23 0.33
CA ILE A 101 15.43 -11.22 -0.27
C ILE A 101 16.76 -11.27 0.50
N THR A 102 17.30 -10.12 0.88
CA THR A 102 18.58 -10.04 1.58
C THR A 102 18.52 -10.60 3.00
N TYR A 103 17.42 -10.36 3.71
CA TYR A 103 17.30 -10.65 5.15
C TYR A 103 16.30 -11.77 5.49
N GLY A 104 15.79 -12.48 4.47
CA GLY A 104 14.80 -13.55 4.58
C GLY A 104 13.37 -13.04 4.74
N THR A 105 13.12 -12.10 5.65
CA THR A 105 11.80 -11.48 5.85
C THR A 105 11.93 -9.99 6.18
N LEU A 106 10.84 -9.24 6.02
CA LEU A 106 10.80 -7.84 6.47
C LEU A 106 10.65 -7.72 8.00
N GLN A 107 10.26 -8.79 8.71
CA GLN A 107 10.24 -8.77 10.17
C GLN A 107 11.66 -8.66 10.74
N ASN A 108 12.62 -9.38 10.14
CA ASN A 108 14.03 -9.41 10.57
C ASN A 108 14.72 -8.05 10.50
N VAL A 109 14.23 -7.16 9.65
CA VAL A 109 14.74 -5.80 9.47
C VAL A 109 13.79 -4.72 9.98
N SER A 110 12.68 -5.07 10.61
CA SER A 110 11.62 -4.11 10.94
C SER A 110 12.10 -2.93 11.79
N VAL A 111 13.08 -3.15 12.67
CA VAL A 111 13.76 -2.11 13.46
C VAL A 111 14.64 -1.24 12.57
N SER A 112 15.57 -1.83 11.82
CA SER A 112 16.46 -1.09 10.92
C SER A 112 15.71 -0.32 9.83
N LEU A 113 14.61 -0.87 9.34
CA LEU A 113 13.76 -0.24 8.32
C LEU A 113 12.98 0.95 8.89
N LYS A 114 12.54 0.84 10.15
CA LYS A 114 11.96 1.96 10.90
C LYS A 114 12.99 3.07 11.10
N GLU A 115 14.23 2.72 11.46
CA GLU A 115 15.33 3.67 11.65
C GLU A 115 15.70 4.39 10.35
N MET A 116 15.83 3.65 9.23
CA MET A 116 16.03 4.22 7.89
C MET A 116 14.90 5.16 7.47
N MET A 117 13.64 4.80 7.76
CA MET A 117 12.48 5.66 7.47
C MET A 117 12.42 6.93 8.32
N HIS A 118 13.12 6.96 9.44
CA HIS A 118 13.28 8.13 10.31
C HIS A 118 14.50 8.99 9.94
N GLY A 119 15.29 8.58 8.93
CA GLY A 119 16.49 9.30 8.49
C GLY A 119 17.69 9.12 9.42
N GLN A 120 17.73 8.05 10.23
CA GLN A 120 18.92 7.69 10.98
C GLN A 120 19.78 6.77 10.11
N ASP A 121 21.03 7.20 9.87
CA ASP A 121 22.00 6.42 9.11
C ASP A 121 22.29 5.09 9.85
N PRO A 122 22.19 3.94 9.16
CA PRO A 122 22.44 2.63 9.75
C PRO A 122 23.92 2.36 10.10
N GLU A 123 24.84 3.29 9.79
CA GLU A 123 26.28 3.16 10.05
C GLU A 123 26.73 3.67 11.44
N GLN A 124 25.80 3.94 12.37
CA GLN A 124 26.14 4.36 13.75
C GLN A 124 25.92 3.28 14.83
N TYR A 125 26.03 1.99 14.48
CA TYR A 125 26.17 0.91 15.46
C TYR A 125 27.32 -0.04 15.11
#